data_AF-G7YXN7-F1
#
_entry.id   AF-G7YXN7-F1
#
_cell.length_a   1.000
_cell.length_b   1.000
_cell.length_c   1.000
_cell.angle_alpha   90.00
_cell.angle_beta   90.00
_cell.angle_gamma   90.00
#
_symmetry.space_group_name_H-M   'P 1'
#
loop_
_entity.id
_entity.type
_entity.pdbx_description
1 polymer ?
#
loop_
_entity_poly.entity_id
_entity_poly.type
_entity_poly.pdbx_seq_one_letter_code
_entity_poly.pdbx_strand_id
1 'polypeptide(L)'
;MLLCSSFTPNEPDSVRLVRPVEVPSYSVLPPGTRLIFHSPASADSVRQPDAVINPKTKLWERICPDLTVGSGDRVVRWKDWRLGTENAKHWAKGSDELPEGAAVS
;
A
#
# COMPACT_ATOMS: atom_id res chain seq x y z
N MET A 1 -2.92 -9.66 9.03
CA MET A 1 -2.22 -9.87 7.74
C MET A 1 -1.20 -8.75 7.56
N LEU A 2 -0.03 -9.03 6.99
CA LEU A 2 0.95 -8.01 6.63
C LEU A 2 0.69 -7.58 5.19
N LEU A 3 0.82 -6.28 4.92
CA LEU A 3 0.73 -5.74 3.56
C LEU A 3 2.09 -5.94 2.88
N CYS A 4 2.11 -6.61 1.74
CA CYS A 4 3.32 -6.94 1.01
C CYS A 4 3.25 -6.43 -0.42
N SER A 5 4.37 -5.92 -0.91
CA SER A 5 4.62 -5.74 -2.34
C SER A 5 5.11 -7.06 -2.94
N SER A 6 4.70 -7.36 -4.17
CA SER A 6 5.07 -8.60 -4.83
C SER A 6 5.12 -8.48 -6.34
N PHE A 7 5.98 -9.29 -6.95
CA PHE A 7 6.16 -9.34 -8.39
C PHE A 7 6.52 -10.76 -8.81
N THR A 8 5.93 -11.22 -9.91
CA THR A 8 6.31 -12.48 -10.56
C THR A 8 6.95 -12.14 -11.90
N PRO A 9 8.25 -12.38 -12.07
CA PRO A 9 8.91 -12.21 -13.37
C PRO A 9 8.28 -13.11 -14.45
N ASN A 10 8.33 -12.66 -15.70
CA ASN A 10 7.74 -13.36 -16.84
C ASN A 10 8.66 -14.45 -17.45
N GLU A 11 9.45 -15.14 -16.61
CA GLU A 11 10.30 -16.25 -17.04
C GLU A 11 9.70 -17.60 -16.58
N PRO A 12 9.86 -18.69 -17.34
CA PRO A 12 9.15 -19.95 -17.12
C PRO A 12 9.35 -20.59 -15.73
N ASP A 13 10.46 -20.33 -15.04
CA ASP A 13 10.77 -20.86 -13.70
C ASP A 13 10.82 -19.77 -12.61
N SER A 14 10.18 -18.63 -12.86
CA SER A 14 10.24 -17.48 -11.96
C SER A 14 9.53 -17.75 -10.64
N VAL A 15 10.21 -17.44 -9.55
CA VAL A 15 9.61 -17.43 -8.22
C VAL A 15 9.02 -16.04 -7.93
N ARG A 16 7.82 -16.00 -7.36
CA ARG A 16 7.21 -14.74 -6.89
C ARG A 16 8.09 -14.12 -5.82
N LEU A 17 8.57 -12.92 -6.07
CA LEU A 17 9.26 -12.10 -5.09
C LEU A 17 8.22 -11.39 -4.22
N VAL A 18 8.43 -11.43 -2.90
CA VAL A 18 7.52 -10.81 -1.93
C VAL A 18 8.36 -10.05 -0.91
N ARG A 19 8.01 -8.78 -0.68
CA ARG A 19 8.66 -7.91 0.31
C ARG A 19 7.61 -7.13 1.10
N PRO A 20 7.79 -6.98 2.43
CA PRO A 20 6.90 -6.15 3.23
C PRO A 20 6.81 -4.73 2.68
N VAL A 21 5.63 -4.12 2.80
CA VAL A 21 5.50 -2.66 2.69
C VAL A 21 6.02 -2.05 3.98
N GLU A 22 6.85 -1.02 3.86
CA GLU A 22 7.50 -0.39 5.00
C GLU A 22 7.22 1.11 5.03
N VAL A 23 7.09 1.66 6.23
CA VAL A 23 7.18 3.11 6.43
C VAL A 23 8.63 3.40 6.81
N PRO A 24 9.29 4.42 6.21
CA PRO A 24 10.72 4.64 6.40
C PRO A 24 11.12 4.69 7.88
N SER A 25 12.22 4.03 8.22
CA SER A 25 12.69 3.84 9.61
C SER A 25 12.93 5.15 10.38
N TYR A 26 13.26 6.23 9.68
CA TYR A 26 13.41 7.57 10.25
C TYR A 26 12.09 8.19 10.76
N SER A 27 10.95 7.56 10.50
CA SER A 27 9.63 8.12 10.77
C SER A 27 9.19 8.02 12.25
N VAL A 28 9.94 7.32 13.10
CA VAL A 28 9.66 7.09 14.55
C VAL A 28 8.15 7.03 14.84
N LEU A 29 7.47 6.06 14.21
CA LEU A 29 6.02 5.92 14.33
C LEU A 29 5.68 4.99 15.51
N PRO A 30 4.80 5.40 16.43
CA PRO A 30 4.29 4.50 17.46
C PRO A 30 3.56 3.30 16.84
N PRO A 31 3.68 2.09 17.43
CA PRO A 31 2.84 0.96 17.07
C PRO A 31 1.35 1.34 17.13
N GLY A 32 0.59 0.91 16.13
CA GLY A 32 -0.84 1.27 16.00
C GLY A 32 -1.10 2.59 15.27
N THR A 33 -0.06 3.29 14.78
CA THR A 33 -0.23 4.46 13.91
C THR A 33 -1.06 4.08 12.68
N ARG A 34 -2.12 4.86 12.44
CA ARG A 34 -3.01 4.67 11.30
C ARG A 34 -2.39 5.22 10.02
N LEU A 35 -2.43 4.41 8.97
CA LEU A 35 -2.15 4.85 7.60
C LEU A 35 -3.48 5.09 6.87
N ILE A 36 -3.51 6.12 6.04
CA ILE A 36 -4.66 6.52 5.23
C ILE A 36 -4.22 6.81 3.80
N PHE A 37 -5.14 6.62 2.85
CA PHE A 37 -4.95 7.02 1.47
C PHE A 37 -5.28 8.51 1.31
N HIS A 38 -4.34 9.27 0.74
CA HIS A 38 -4.48 10.70 0.47
C HIS A 38 -4.76 10.94 -1.01
N SER A 39 -5.86 11.63 -1.32
CA SER A 39 -6.17 12.11 -2.68
C SER A 39 -5.25 13.27 -3.07
N PRO A 40 -4.82 13.36 -4.33
CA PRO A 40 -4.13 14.54 -4.84
C PRO A 40 -5.06 15.76 -5.02
N ALA A 41 -6.38 15.58 -5.05
CA ALA A 41 -7.35 16.60 -5.47
C ALA A 41 -8.12 17.29 -4.33
N SER A 42 -8.01 16.83 -3.08
CA SER A 42 -8.82 17.37 -1.97
C SER A 42 -8.20 17.13 -0.60
N ALA A 43 -8.48 18.06 0.33
CA ALA A 43 -8.37 17.78 1.76
C ALA A 43 -9.50 16.83 2.14
N ASP A 44 -9.21 15.53 2.13
CA ASP A 44 -10.22 14.52 2.38
C ASP A 44 -10.65 14.50 3.85
N SER A 45 -11.94 14.31 4.08
CA SER A 45 -12.44 13.91 5.40
C SER A 45 -12.03 12.47 5.64
N VAL A 46 -11.18 12.25 6.65
CA VAL A 46 -10.74 10.91 7.05
C VAL A 46 -11.97 10.11 7.51
N ARG A 47 -12.42 9.16 6.69
CA ARG A 47 -13.52 8.26 7.03
C ARG A 47 -13.07 7.23 8.06
N GLN A 48 -13.97 6.78 8.91
CA GLN A 48 -13.67 5.68 9.84
C GLN A 48 -13.67 4.33 9.10
N PRO A 49 -12.75 3.40 9.45
CA PRO A 49 -12.77 2.06 8.90
C PRO A 49 -13.93 1.26 9.50
N ASP A 50 -14.33 0.18 8.83
CA ASP A 50 -15.24 -0.80 9.42
C ASP A 50 -14.60 -1.44 10.66
N ALA A 51 -15.40 -1.63 11.72
CA ALA A 51 -14.93 -2.34 12.92
C ALA A 51 -14.57 -3.81 12.59
N VAL A 52 -15.29 -4.42 11.65
CA VAL A 52 -15.04 -5.75 11.10
C VAL A 52 -15.35 -5.74 9.61
N ILE A 53 -14.40 -6.18 8.79
CA ILE A 53 -14.61 -6.32 7.33
C ILE A 53 -15.49 -7.55 7.10
N ASN A 54 -16.69 -7.36 6.54
CA ASN A 54 -17.60 -8.45 6.21
C ASN A 54 -17.08 -9.22 4.98
N PRO A 55 -16.76 -10.53 5.07
CA PRO A 55 -16.22 -11.28 3.94
C PRO A 55 -17.21 -11.41 2.76
N LYS A 56 -18.53 -11.30 3.01
CA LYS A 56 -19.55 -11.38 1.95
C LYS A 56 -19.52 -10.19 1.00
N THR A 57 -19.01 -9.03 1.44
CA THR A 57 -18.94 -7.82 0.61
C THR A 57 -17.75 -7.86 -0.33
N LYS A 58 -16.79 -8.77 -0.11
CA LYS A 58 -15.54 -8.90 -0.86
C LYS A 58 -14.80 -7.57 -1.02
N LEU A 59 -14.84 -6.72 0.02
CA LEU A 59 -14.27 -5.36 -0.04
C LEU A 59 -12.78 -5.39 -0.36
N TRP A 60 -12.03 -6.30 0.28
CA TRP A 60 -10.60 -6.41 0.05
C TRP A 60 -10.29 -6.85 -1.39
N GLU A 61 -11.00 -7.85 -1.91
CA GLU A 61 -10.85 -8.36 -3.26
C GLU A 61 -11.22 -7.33 -4.33
N ARG A 62 -12.03 -6.33 -3.97
CA ARG A 62 -12.37 -5.20 -4.84
C ARG A 62 -11.34 -4.07 -4.81
N ILE A 63 -10.59 -3.93 -3.71
CA ILE A 63 -9.58 -2.87 -3.53
C ILE A 63 -8.20 -3.33 -3.99
N CYS A 64 -7.81 -4.56 -3.62
CA CYS A 64 -6.48 -5.12 -3.84
C CYS A 64 -5.98 -5.08 -5.30
N PRO A 65 -6.80 -5.33 -6.34
CA PRO A 65 -6.33 -5.25 -7.73
C PRO A 65 -5.80 -3.86 -8.14
N ASP A 66 -6.26 -2.80 -7.47
CA ASP A 66 -5.85 -1.42 -7.74
C ASP A 66 -4.68 -0.96 -6.84
N LEU A 67 -4.17 -1.84 -5.97
CA LEU A 67 -3.05 -1.54 -5.06
C LEU A 67 -1.70 -1.84 -5.71
N THR A 68 -0.86 -0.82 -5.85
CA THR A 68 0.44 -0.94 -6.53
C THR A 68 1.54 -0.12 -5.85
N VAL A 69 2.79 -0.45 -6.17
CA VAL A 69 3.95 0.41 -5.86
C VAL A 69 4.04 1.48 -6.94
N GLY A 70 3.87 2.75 -6.55
CA GLY A 70 3.88 3.89 -7.46
C GLY A 70 5.22 4.12 -8.15
N SER A 71 5.15 4.56 -9.41
CA SER A 71 6.33 4.92 -10.20
C SER A 71 6.99 6.20 -9.71
N GLY A 72 8.33 6.21 -9.69
CA GLY A 72 9.19 7.34 -9.32
C GLY A 72 9.41 7.54 -7.82
N ASP A 73 8.42 7.25 -6.97
CA ASP A 73 8.51 7.50 -5.52
C ASP A 73 8.39 6.24 -4.65
N ARG A 74 8.09 5.09 -5.26
CA ARG A 74 7.88 3.78 -4.62
C ARG A 74 6.77 3.77 -3.57
N VAL A 75 5.95 4.81 -3.51
CA VAL A 75 4.89 4.92 -2.51
C VAL A 75 3.75 3.99 -2.89
N VAL A 76 3.20 3.28 -1.90
CA VAL A 76 2.03 2.43 -2.13
C VAL A 76 0.84 3.31 -2.52
N ARG A 77 0.17 2.94 -3.62
CA ARG A 77 -0.96 3.66 -4.15
C ARG A 77 -2.19 2.77 -4.29
N TRP A 78 -3.35 3.37 -4.09
CA TRP A 78 -4.63 2.86 -4.54
C TRP A 78 -5.13 3.79 -5.63
N LYS A 79 -5.08 3.37 -6.90
CA LYS A 79 -5.23 4.28 -8.05
C LYS A 79 -4.23 5.44 -7.92
N ASP A 80 -4.70 6.69 -7.87
CA ASP A 80 -3.85 7.88 -7.71
C ASP A 80 -3.61 8.29 -6.25
N TRP A 81 -4.18 7.56 -5.30
CA TRP A 81 -4.15 7.93 -3.88
C TRP A 81 -2.93 7.32 -3.20
N ARG A 82 -2.22 8.10 -2.38
CA ARG A 82 -0.95 7.68 -1.75
C ARG A 82 -1.16 7.25 -0.30
N LEU A 83 -0.60 6.11 0.10
CA LEU A 83 -0.71 5.59 1.45
C LEU A 83 0.33 6.22 2.38
N GLY A 84 -0.12 6.92 3.42
CA GLY A 84 0.75 7.57 4.38
C GLY A 84 0.10 7.85 5.72
N THR A 85 0.84 8.48 6.62
CA THR A 85 0.32 8.95 7.91
C THR A 85 -0.73 10.04 7.71
N GLU A 86 -1.58 10.27 8.71
CA GLU A 86 -2.67 11.26 8.64
C GLU A 86 -2.20 12.67 8.27
N ASN A 87 -0.99 13.06 8.69
CA ASN A 87 -0.41 14.37 8.37
C ASN A 87 0.39 14.40 7.05
N ALA A 88 0.36 13.33 6.25
CA ALA A 88 1.06 13.21 4.98
C ALA A 88 2.60 13.43 5.06
N LYS A 89 3.21 13.24 6.25
CA LYS A 89 4.66 13.39 6.44
C LYS A 89 5.46 12.12 6.13
N HIS A 90 4.85 10.96 6.37
CA HIS A 90 5.50 9.66 6.18
C HIS A 90 4.65 8.79 5.26
N TRP A 91 5.28 8.25 4.23
CA TRP A 91 4.63 7.47 3.17
C TRP A 91 5.06 6.01 3.25
N ALA A 92 4.12 5.09 3.11
CA ALA A 92 4.40 3.67 3.02
C ALA A 92 4.97 3.34 1.64
N LYS A 93 6.05 2.57 1.58
CA LYS A 93 6.80 2.28 0.36
C LYS A 93 6.96 0.77 0.14
N GLY A 94 6.96 0.39 -1.14
CA GLY A 94 7.42 -0.92 -1.56
C GLY A 94 8.95 -1.02 -1.53
N SER A 95 9.46 -2.25 -1.59
CA SER A 95 10.90 -2.50 -1.63
C SER A 95 11.52 -2.10 -2.97
N ASP A 96 12.77 -1.60 -2.93
CA ASP A 96 13.57 -1.28 -4.11
C ASP A 96 13.96 -2.53 -4.93
N GLU A 97 13.89 -3.72 -4.32
CA GLU A 97 14.19 -5.01 -4.98
C GLU A 97 13.11 -5.44 -5.99
N LEU A 98 11.91 -4.88 -5.87
CA LEU A 98 10.80 -5.15 -6.80
C LEU A 98 10.77 -4.07 -7.89
N PRO A 99 10.17 -4.33 -9.05
CA PRO A 99 9.95 -3.27 -10.04
C PRO A 99 8.89 -2.27 -9.58
N GLU A 100 8.89 -1.08 -10.18
CA GLU A 100 7.75 -0.17 -10.08
C GLU A 100 6.50 -0.81 -10.69
N GLY A 101 5.32 -0.47 -10.16
CA GLY A 101 4.07 -1.11 -10.55
C GLY A 101 3.86 -2.51 -9.96
N ALA A 102 4.76 -2.99 -9.10
CA ALA A 102 4.56 -4.24 -8.36
C ALA A 102 3.22 -4.23 -7.59
N ALA A 103 2.53 -5.37 -7.58
CA ALA A 103 1.23 -5.51 -6.91
C ALA A 103 1.40 -5.45 -5.39
N VAL A 104 0.42 -4.88 -4.70
CA VAL A 104 0.42 -4.80 -3.23
C VAL A 104 -0.81 -5.54 -2.67
N SER A 105 -0.57 -6.48 -1.76
CA SER A 105 -1.60 -7.38 -1.19
C SER A 105 -1.25 -7.83 0.22
#